data_AF-A0ABD2ZA06-F1
#
_entry.id   AF-A0ABD2ZA06-F1
#
_cell.length_a   1.000
_cell.length_b   1.000
_cell.length_c   1.000
_cell.angle_alpha   90.00
_cell.angle_beta   90.00
_cell.angle_gamma   90.00
#
_symmetry.space_group_name_H-M   'P 1'
#
loop_
_entity.id
_entity.type
_entity.pdbx_description
1 polymer ?
#
loop_
_entity_poly.entity_id
_entity_poly.type
_entity_poly.pdbx_seq_one_letter_code
_entity_poly.pdbx_strand_id
1 'polypeptide(L)'
;MSDGGLTILDGNQLRALDLTLPSLDAAVAGAQLLELAESRVCGSLFGLELPENLKSAVLRRLGIADDVSSFNVKELDRENASSFLHNYVSIIADELKADPIVISILDGKPLQIILDDEDDFAMLAENLFTDLDTEDRGKIRKSEIQNALLHMGIEMGIPPFAVNITVKKKKKKRGIHF
;
A
#
# COMPACT_ATOMS: atom_id res chain seq x y z
N MET A 1 -19.62 -6.95 -15.60
CA MET A 1 -19.46 -7.07 -14.13
C MET A 1 -18.03 -6.72 -13.83
N SER A 2 -17.79 -5.51 -13.32
CA SER A 2 -16.44 -5.02 -12.99
C SER A 2 -15.93 -5.81 -11.79
N ASP A 3 -14.94 -6.66 -12.02
CA ASP A 3 -14.13 -7.22 -10.94
C ASP A 3 -13.56 -6.02 -10.16
N GLY A 4 -13.92 -5.91 -8.89
CA GLY A 4 -13.85 -4.67 -8.12
C GLY A 4 -12.44 -4.23 -7.74
N GLY A 5 -11.51 -4.12 -8.69
CA GLY A 5 -10.19 -3.51 -8.52
C GLY A 5 -9.33 -4.07 -7.37
N LEU A 6 -9.67 -5.25 -6.85
CA LEU A 6 -8.97 -5.86 -5.74
C LEU A 6 -7.73 -6.57 -6.24
N THR A 7 -6.57 -6.19 -5.71
CA THR A 7 -5.30 -6.85 -5.96
C THR A 7 -4.91 -7.65 -4.71
N ILE A 8 -4.53 -8.91 -4.92
CA ILE A 8 -4.05 -9.78 -3.85
C ILE A 8 -2.52 -9.76 -3.85
N LEU A 9 -1.94 -9.40 -2.71
CA LEU A 9 -0.51 -9.44 -2.48
C LEU A 9 -0.16 -10.71 -1.70
N ASP A 10 0.21 -11.76 -2.43
CA ASP A 10 0.54 -13.10 -1.89
C ASP A 10 2.04 -13.37 -1.80
N GLY A 11 2.87 -12.37 -2.13
CA GLY A 11 4.32 -12.47 -2.10
C GLY A 11 4.96 -13.04 -3.37
N ASN A 12 4.19 -13.45 -4.38
CA ASN A 12 4.77 -13.93 -5.64
C ASN A 12 5.55 -12.83 -6.38
N GLN A 13 5.06 -11.58 -6.36
CA GLN A 13 5.76 -10.42 -6.92
C GLN A 13 7.15 -10.20 -6.31
N LEU A 14 7.33 -10.59 -5.03
CA LEU A 14 8.61 -10.45 -4.34
C LEU A 14 9.66 -11.47 -4.80
N ARG A 15 9.23 -12.61 -5.35
CA ARG A 15 10.13 -13.68 -5.83
C ARG A 15 10.87 -13.29 -7.10
N ALA A 16 10.29 -12.41 -7.90
CA ALA A 16 10.88 -11.92 -9.14
C ALA A 16 11.65 -10.61 -8.96
N LEU A 17 11.81 -10.12 -7.71
CA LEU A 17 12.48 -8.85 -7.47
C LEU A 17 13.96 -8.91 -7.83
N ASP A 18 14.41 -7.84 -8.49
CA ASP A 18 15.83 -7.61 -8.67
C ASP A 18 16.46 -7.19 -7.33
N LEU A 19 17.29 -8.07 -6.79
CA LEU A 19 18.01 -7.88 -5.53
C LEU A 19 19.49 -7.54 -5.74
N THR A 20 19.86 -7.13 -6.96
CA THR A 20 21.22 -6.63 -7.24
C THR A 20 21.56 -5.46 -6.33
N LEU A 21 22.69 -5.57 -5.63
CA LEU A 21 23.22 -4.48 -4.84
C LEU A 21 23.73 -3.38 -5.79
N PRO A 22 23.57 -2.08 -5.43
CA PRO A 22 24.31 -1.02 -6.10
C PRO A 22 25.81 -1.36 -6.10
N SER A 23 26.59 -0.81 -7.02
CA SER A 23 28.05 -1.00 -7.02
C SER A 23 28.65 -0.36 -5.76
N LEU A 24 28.67 -1.11 -4.66
CA LEU A 24 29.31 -0.76 -3.41
C LEU A 24 30.73 -1.32 -3.46
N ASP A 25 31.70 -0.43 -3.58
CA ASP A 25 33.14 -0.72 -3.49
C ASP A 25 33.59 -0.93 -2.03
N ALA A 26 32.68 -0.78 -1.06
CA ALA A 26 32.94 -0.87 0.38
C ALA A 26 31.87 -1.70 1.11
N ALA A 27 32.18 -2.12 2.33
CA ALA A 27 31.27 -2.85 3.21
C ALA A 27 30.04 -1.98 3.55
N VAL A 28 28.88 -2.63 3.67
CA VAL A 28 27.58 -1.95 3.86
C VAL A 28 27.12 -2.12 5.29
N ALA A 29 26.71 -1.02 5.94
CA ALA A 29 26.13 -1.08 7.27
C ALA A 29 24.78 -1.80 7.26
N GLY A 30 24.51 -2.64 8.26
CA GLY A 30 23.25 -3.39 8.36
C GLY A 30 22.00 -2.50 8.35
N ALA A 31 22.08 -1.28 8.89
CA ALA A 31 20.99 -0.31 8.84
C ALA A 31 20.61 0.08 7.41
N GLN A 32 21.61 0.32 6.55
CA GLN A 32 21.40 0.68 5.14
C GLN A 32 20.83 -0.51 4.37
N LEU A 33 21.25 -1.73 4.69
CA LEU A 33 20.68 -2.93 4.07
C LEU A 33 19.22 -3.16 4.47
N LEU A 34 18.87 -2.91 5.73
CA LEU A 34 17.49 -3.03 6.20
C LEU A 34 16.58 -2.01 5.51
N GLU A 35 17.03 -0.75 5.43
CA GLU A 35 16.31 0.33 4.74
C GLU A 35 16.16 0.03 3.25
N LEU A 36 17.22 -0.44 2.58
CA LEU A 36 17.18 -0.83 1.18
C LEU A 36 16.22 -2.01 0.94
N ALA A 37 16.25 -3.02 1.81
CA ALA A 37 15.36 -4.18 1.71
C ALA A 37 13.90 -3.75 1.86
N GLU A 38 13.60 -2.95 2.88
CA GLU A 38 12.25 -2.42 3.12
C GLU A 38 11.80 -1.55 1.93
N SER A 39 12.65 -0.67 1.42
CA SER A 39 12.36 0.17 0.26
C SER A 39 12.01 -0.66 -0.99
N ARG A 40 12.78 -1.72 -1.30
CA ARG A 40 12.50 -2.60 -2.45
C ARG A 40 11.18 -3.34 -2.31
N VAL A 41 10.93 -3.88 -1.12
CA VAL A 41 9.69 -4.62 -0.86
C VAL A 41 8.50 -3.67 -0.92
N CYS A 42 8.54 -2.51 -0.26
CA CYS A 42 7.49 -1.49 -0.34
C CYS A 42 7.24 -1.07 -1.79
N GLY A 43 8.30 -0.81 -2.57
CA GLY A 43 8.20 -0.49 -4.00
C GLY A 43 7.49 -1.58 -4.81
N SER A 44 7.77 -2.85 -4.52
CA SER A 44 7.09 -4.00 -5.14
C SER A 44 5.64 -4.18 -4.71
N LEU A 45 5.26 -3.61 -3.56
CA LEU A 45 3.93 -3.69 -2.96
C LEU A 45 3.19 -2.36 -3.09
N PHE A 46 3.32 -1.67 -4.22
CA PHE A 46 2.60 -0.43 -4.52
C PHE A 46 2.87 0.71 -3.53
N GLY A 47 4.07 0.75 -2.94
CA GLY A 47 4.46 1.77 -1.96
C GLY A 47 3.83 1.58 -0.58
N LEU A 48 3.23 0.42 -0.31
CA LEU A 48 2.63 0.14 0.98
C LEU A 48 3.70 -0.05 2.05
N GLU A 49 3.53 0.66 3.17
CA GLU A 49 4.31 0.40 4.38
C GLU A 49 4.01 -1.00 4.90
N LEU A 50 5.06 -1.74 5.24
CA LEU A 50 4.91 -3.10 5.75
C LEU A 50 4.20 -3.08 7.10
N PRO A 51 3.16 -3.92 7.31
CA PRO A 51 2.55 -4.07 8.60
C PRO A 51 3.55 -4.47 9.69
N GLU A 52 3.43 -3.91 10.90
CA GLU A 52 4.34 -4.19 12.04
C GLU A 52 4.48 -5.67 12.39
N ASN A 53 3.41 -6.47 12.21
CA ASN A 53 3.46 -7.91 12.40
C ASN A 53 4.40 -8.59 11.41
N LEU A 54 4.42 -8.11 10.16
CA LEU A 54 5.28 -8.61 9.10
C LEU A 54 6.75 -8.22 9.37
N LYS A 55 7.00 -6.94 9.71
CA LYS A 55 8.34 -6.48 10.12
C LYS A 55 8.90 -7.30 11.28
N SER A 56 8.09 -7.51 12.32
CA SER A 56 8.48 -8.30 13.49
C SER A 56 8.76 -9.77 13.15
N ALA A 57 7.94 -10.38 12.28
CA ALA A 57 8.12 -11.77 11.86
C ALA A 57 9.43 -11.96 11.09
N VAL A 58 9.76 -11.02 10.20
CA VAL A 58 11.00 -11.01 9.42
C VAL A 58 12.21 -10.89 10.31
N LEU A 59 12.24 -9.89 11.21
CA LEU A 59 13.35 -9.69 12.14
C LEU A 59 13.60 -10.91 13.02
N ARG A 60 12.52 -11.57 13.47
CA ARG A 60 12.62 -12.81 14.27
C ARG A 60 13.20 -13.95 13.46
N ARG A 61 12.77 -14.15 12.21
CA ARG A 61 13.27 -15.23 11.34
C ARG A 61 14.70 -15.00 10.86
N LEU A 62 15.12 -13.74 10.76
CA LEU A 62 16.51 -13.36 10.47
C LEU A 62 17.42 -13.47 11.70
N GLY A 63 16.86 -13.70 12.90
CA GLY A 63 17.63 -13.79 14.15
C GLY A 63 18.19 -12.44 14.63
N ILE A 64 17.60 -11.32 14.19
CA ILE A 64 18.06 -9.96 14.50
C ILE A 64 17.09 -9.26 15.48
N ALA A 65 15.90 -9.82 15.73
CA ALA A 65 14.89 -9.22 16.60
C ALA A 65 15.39 -8.82 18.00
N ASP A 66 16.28 -9.64 18.58
CA ASP A 66 16.82 -9.39 19.92
C ASP A 66 18.02 -8.41 19.93
N ASP A 67 18.64 -8.16 18.77
CA ASP A 67 19.87 -7.35 18.68
C ASP A 67 19.95 -6.52 17.38
N VAL A 68 18.86 -5.80 17.08
CA VAL A 68 18.78 -4.91 15.90
C VAL A 68 19.85 -3.81 15.98
N SER A 69 20.14 -3.32 17.18
CA SER A 69 21.11 -2.25 17.41
C SER A 69 22.54 -2.66 17.02
N SER A 70 22.97 -3.90 17.34
CA SER A 70 24.30 -4.37 16.93
C SER A 70 24.36 -4.65 15.43
N PHE A 71 23.27 -5.18 14.85
CA PHE A 71 23.18 -5.42 13.42
C PHE A 71 23.28 -4.11 12.61
N ASN A 72 22.66 -3.03 13.09
CA ASN A 72 22.65 -1.75 12.38
C ASN A 72 24.04 -1.17 12.13
N VAL A 73 24.97 -1.38 13.07
CA VAL A 73 26.35 -0.87 12.98
C VAL A 73 27.30 -1.90 12.36
N LYS A 74 26.86 -3.16 12.22
CA LYS A 74 27.66 -4.22 11.60
C LYS A 74 27.88 -3.90 10.13
N GLU A 75 29.14 -3.99 9.70
CA GLU A 75 29.51 -3.92 8.29
C GLU A 75 29.46 -5.33 7.68
N LEU A 76 28.78 -5.45 6.54
CA LEU A 76 28.65 -6.70 5.80
C LEU A 76 29.36 -6.55 4.45
N ASP A 77 30.09 -7.59 4.07
CA ASP A 77 30.60 -7.73 2.70
C ASP A 77 29.46 -7.94 1.70
N ARG A 78 29.80 -7.95 0.41
CA ARG A 78 28.82 -8.04 -0.68
C ARG A 78 28.04 -9.35 -0.63
N GLU A 79 28.71 -10.46 -0.32
CA GLU A 79 28.12 -11.79 -0.27
C GLU A 79 27.09 -11.90 0.86
N ASN A 80 27.45 -11.46 2.07
CA ASN A 80 26.56 -11.45 3.23
C ASN A 80 25.42 -10.44 3.05
N ALA A 81 25.69 -9.27 2.45
CA ALA A 81 24.67 -8.29 2.13
C ALA A 81 23.65 -8.83 1.11
N SER A 82 24.11 -9.50 0.06
CA SER A 82 23.25 -10.10 -0.96
C SER A 82 22.41 -11.22 -0.36
N SER A 83 23.03 -12.11 0.41
CA SER A 83 22.34 -13.17 1.14
C SER A 83 21.27 -12.62 2.09
N PHE A 84 21.60 -11.54 2.81
CA PHE A 84 20.64 -10.84 3.68
C PHE A 84 19.43 -10.32 2.91
N LEU A 85 19.63 -9.61 1.80
CA LEU A 85 18.51 -9.09 0.98
C LEU A 85 17.61 -10.22 0.46
N HIS A 86 18.21 -11.28 -0.09
CA HIS A 86 17.46 -12.45 -0.56
C HIS A 86 16.66 -13.11 0.56
N ASN A 87 17.26 -13.28 1.74
CA ASN A 87 16.58 -13.86 2.89
C ASN A 87 15.45 -12.98 3.40
N TYR A 88 15.68 -11.66 3.51
CA TYR A 88 14.67 -10.69 3.94
C TYR A 88 13.43 -10.75 3.03
N VAL A 89 13.64 -10.62 1.72
CA VAL A 89 12.55 -10.65 0.72
C VAL A 89 11.86 -12.01 0.68
N SER A 90 12.63 -13.12 0.75
CA SER A 90 12.06 -14.48 0.77
C SER A 90 11.17 -14.72 1.99
N ILE A 91 11.57 -14.25 3.17
CA ILE A 91 10.77 -14.38 4.38
C ILE A 91 9.47 -13.61 4.22
N ILE A 92 9.51 -12.36 3.74
CA ILE A 92 8.27 -11.59 3.50
C ILE A 92 7.37 -12.31 2.50
N ALA A 93 7.93 -12.85 1.43
CA ALA A 93 7.17 -13.62 0.45
C ALA A 93 6.52 -14.87 1.07
N ASP A 94 7.21 -15.59 1.97
CA ASP A 94 6.63 -16.71 2.71
C ASP A 94 5.49 -16.27 3.63
N GLU A 95 5.68 -15.17 4.36
CA GLU A 95 4.67 -14.64 5.30
C GLU A 95 3.43 -14.16 4.54
N LEU A 96 3.59 -13.44 3.43
CA LEU A 96 2.48 -13.01 2.58
C LEU A 96 1.78 -14.18 1.89
N LYS A 97 2.49 -15.27 1.59
CA LYS A 97 1.87 -16.49 1.07
C LYS A 97 0.98 -17.16 2.12
N ALA A 98 1.34 -17.06 3.40
CA ALA A 98 0.56 -17.61 4.51
C ALA A 98 -0.61 -16.70 4.91
N ASP A 99 -0.41 -15.38 4.87
CA ASP A 99 -1.40 -14.35 5.21
C ASP A 99 -1.39 -13.23 4.13
N PRO A 100 -2.09 -13.44 2.99
CA PRO A 100 -2.10 -12.49 1.89
C PRO A 100 -2.76 -11.17 2.26
N ILE A 101 -2.24 -10.06 1.71
CA ILE A 101 -2.83 -8.74 1.90
C ILE A 101 -3.72 -8.42 0.69
N VAL A 102 -5.00 -8.16 0.92
CA VAL A 102 -5.93 -7.70 -0.11
C VAL A 102 -5.97 -6.18 -0.11
N ILE A 103 -5.70 -5.58 -1.25
CA ILE A 103 -5.71 -4.12 -1.44
C ILE A 103 -6.65 -3.74 -2.57
N SER A 104 -7.17 -2.51 -2.54
CA SER A 104 -7.87 -1.90 -3.66
C SER A 104 -7.00 -0.80 -4.23
N ILE A 105 -6.74 -0.84 -5.53
CA ILE A 105 -5.90 0.15 -6.22
C ILE A 105 -6.80 1.04 -7.06
N LEU A 106 -6.76 2.35 -6.79
CA LEU A 106 -7.42 3.36 -7.62
C LEU A 106 -6.35 4.03 -8.51
N ASP A 107 -6.08 3.45 -9.67
CA ASP A 107 -5.08 3.94 -10.64
C ASP A 107 -5.65 4.92 -11.69
N GLY A 108 -6.93 5.29 -11.55
CA GLY A 108 -7.64 6.19 -12.45
C GLY A 108 -8.25 5.53 -13.68
N LYS A 109 -7.89 4.29 -14.04
CA LYS A 109 -8.53 3.59 -15.18
C LYS A 109 -10.03 3.34 -14.96
N PRO A 110 -10.51 3.01 -13.74
CA PRO A 110 -11.95 2.93 -13.50
C PRO A 110 -12.66 4.27 -13.70
N LEU A 111 -12.02 5.38 -13.36
CA LEU A 111 -12.56 6.72 -13.62
C LEU A 111 -12.57 7.02 -15.12
N GLN A 112 -11.54 6.60 -15.85
CA GLN A 112 -11.47 6.76 -17.29
C GLN A 112 -12.65 6.08 -17.99
N ILE A 113 -13.03 4.86 -17.58
CA ILE A 113 -14.20 4.16 -18.14
C ILE A 113 -15.49 4.97 -17.95
N ILE A 114 -15.65 5.66 -16.82
CA ILE A 114 -16.83 6.49 -16.53
C ILE A 114 -16.80 7.80 -17.33
N LEU A 115 -15.61 8.33 -17.61
CA LEU A 115 -15.43 9.61 -18.32
C LEU A 115 -15.34 9.45 -19.84
N ASP A 116 -15.04 8.25 -20.34
CA ASP A 116 -14.86 7.97 -21.76
C ASP A 116 -16.20 7.91 -22.52
N ASP A 117 -17.31 7.60 -21.84
CA ASP A 117 -18.66 7.67 -22.40
C ASP A 117 -19.28 9.04 -22.10
N GLU A 118 -19.34 9.90 -23.13
CA GLU A 118 -19.84 11.27 -23.02
C GLU A 118 -21.32 11.32 -22.62
N ASP A 119 -22.14 10.39 -23.09
CA ASP A 119 -23.58 10.37 -22.80
C ASP A 119 -23.83 9.96 -21.34
N ASP A 120 -23.13 8.92 -20.88
CA ASP A 120 -23.20 8.49 -19.47
C ASP A 120 -22.66 9.57 -18.53
N PHE A 121 -21.55 10.22 -18.89
CA PHE A 121 -20.99 11.32 -18.12
C PHE A 121 -21.93 12.54 -18.09
N ALA A 122 -22.53 12.90 -19.22
CA ALA A 122 -23.48 14.01 -19.29
C ALA A 122 -24.71 13.75 -18.40
N MET A 123 -25.25 12.53 -18.42
CA MET A 123 -26.35 12.13 -17.55
C MET A 123 -25.97 12.18 -16.06
N LEU A 124 -24.76 11.74 -15.69
CA LEU A 124 -24.26 11.86 -14.32
C LEU A 124 -24.11 13.33 -13.89
N ALA A 125 -23.57 14.17 -14.77
CA ALA A 125 -23.38 15.60 -14.51
C ALA A 125 -24.72 16.34 -14.39
N GLU A 126 -25.70 16.01 -15.22
CA GLU A 126 -27.05 16.57 -15.17
C GLU A 126 -27.75 16.20 -13.86
N ASN A 127 -27.76 14.91 -13.48
CA ASN A 127 -28.34 14.47 -12.21
C ASN A 127 -27.68 15.18 -11.02
N LEU A 128 -26.35 15.26 -11.02
CA LEU A 128 -25.60 15.97 -9.98
C LEU A 128 -25.93 17.47 -9.94
N PHE A 129 -26.13 18.09 -11.11
CA PHE A 129 -26.50 19.49 -11.19
C PHE A 129 -27.90 19.73 -10.62
N THR A 130 -28.89 18.90 -10.99
CA THR A 130 -30.25 18.99 -10.47
C THR A 130 -30.32 18.79 -8.96
N ASP A 131 -29.54 17.85 -8.42
CA ASP A 131 -29.47 17.61 -6.98
C ASP A 131 -28.87 18.79 -6.20
N LEU A 132 -27.94 19.53 -6.82
CA LEU A 132 -27.26 20.67 -6.20
C LEU A 132 -28.01 21.99 -6.39
N ASP A 133 -28.64 22.22 -7.54
CA ASP A 133 -29.40 23.42 -7.85
C ASP A 133 -30.86 23.34 -7.35
N THR A 134 -31.04 22.97 -6.08
CA THR A 134 -32.35 22.81 -5.42
C THR A 134 -33.27 24.04 -5.48
N GLU A 135 -32.72 25.21 -5.79
CA GLU A 135 -33.45 26.47 -5.90
C GLU A 135 -33.67 26.91 -7.36
N ASP A 136 -33.35 26.06 -8.35
CA ASP A 136 -33.50 26.31 -9.79
C ASP A 136 -32.90 27.66 -10.24
N ARG A 137 -31.72 28.01 -9.70
CA ARG A 137 -31.04 29.28 -10.01
C ARG A 137 -30.21 29.19 -11.29
N GLY A 138 -30.01 27.98 -11.82
CA GLY A 138 -29.12 27.66 -12.93
C GLY A 138 -27.65 27.89 -12.60
N LYS A 139 -27.28 27.97 -11.31
CA LYS A 139 -25.92 28.32 -10.88
C LYS A 139 -25.54 27.62 -9.58
N ILE A 140 -24.45 26.86 -9.64
CA ILE A 140 -23.86 26.17 -8.50
C ILE A 140 -22.48 26.77 -8.20
N ARG A 141 -22.16 26.98 -6.93
CA ARG A 141 -20.83 27.46 -6.53
C ARG A 141 -19.81 26.34 -6.68
N LYS A 142 -18.57 26.70 -7.02
CA LYS A 142 -17.44 25.76 -7.13
C LYS A 142 -17.28 24.88 -5.89
N SER A 143 -17.48 25.43 -4.70
CA SER A 143 -17.38 24.69 -3.43
C SER A 143 -18.45 23.60 -3.28
N GLU A 144 -19.66 23.82 -3.81
CA GLU A 144 -20.77 22.87 -3.75
C GLU A 144 -20.46 21.67 -4.67
N ILE A 145 -19.99 21.94 -5.89
CA ILE A 145 -19.54 20.91 -6.83
C ILE A 145 -18.40 20.08 -6.23
N GLN A 146 -17.39 20.73 -5.64
CA GLN A 146 -16.25 20.03 -5.02
C GLN A 146 -16.69 19.11 -3.87
N ASN A 147 -17.59 19.59 -3.00
CA ASN A 147 -18.11 18.78 -1.91
C ASN A 147 -18.93 17.60 -2.42
N ALA A 148 -19.77 17.80 -3.42
CA ALA A 148 -20.60 16.75 -3.99
C ALA A 148 -19.76 15.65 -4.65
N LEU A 149 -18.73 16.04 -5.40
CA LEU A 149 -17.76 15.10 -5.98
C LEU A 149 -16.98 14.34 -4.91
N LEU A 150 -16.62 14.98 -3.79
CA LEU A 150 -15.96 14.31 -2.67
C LEU A 150 -16.89 13.25 -2.04
N HIS A 151 -18.15 13.60 -1.79
CA HIS A 151 -19.15 12.68 -1.23
C HIS A 151 -19.43 11.51 -2.16
N MET A 152 -19.67 11.77 -3.43
CA MET A 152 -19.87 10.74 -4.46
C MET A 152 -18.64 9.83 -4.57
N GLY A 153 -17.43 10.41 -4.53
CA GLY A 153 -16.19 9.63 -4.50
C GLY A 153 -16.13 8.66 -3.33
N ILE A 154 -16.44 9.11 -2.11
CA ILE A 154 -16.45 8.26 -0.91
C ILE A 154 -17.47 7.12 -1.04
N GLU A 155 -18.67 7.40 -1.56
CA GLU A 155 -19.70 6.39 -1.81
C GLU A 155 -19.25 5.35 -2.86
N MET A 156 -18.46 5.79 -3.83
CA MET A 156 -17.83 4.92 -4.84
C MET A 156 -16.55 4.23 -4.36
N GLY A 157 -16.18 4.36 -3.08
CA GLY A 157 -14.99 3.73 -2.51
C GLY A 157 -13.67 4.45 -2.82
N ILE A 158 -13.72 5.67 -3.35
CA ILE A 158 -12.55 6.53 -3.52
C ILE A 158 -12.11 7.04 -2.14
N PRO A 159 -10.86 6.77 -1.72
CA PRO A 159 -10.35 7.26 -0.46
C PRO A 159 -10.29 8.81 -0.48
N PRO A 160 -10.66 9.49 0.61
CA PRO A 160 -10.57 10.95 0.65
C PRO A 160 -9.10 11.39 0.55
N PHE A 161 -8.87 12.57 -0.04
CA PHE A 161 -7.54 13.15 -0.35
C PHE A 161 -6.55 13.26 0.83
N ALA A 162 -6.97 12.94 2.06
CA ALA A 162 -6.18 13.07 3.29
C ALA A 162 -6.17 11.79 4.15
N VAL A 163 -6.27 10.59 3.57
CA VAL A 163 -6.00 9.35 4.32
C VAL A 163 -4.51 9.04 4.26
N ASN A 164 -3.78 9.45 5.30
CA ASN A 164 -2.63 8.67 5.73
C ASN A 164 -3.16 7.28 6.12
N ILE A 165 -2.76 6.25 5.38
CA ILE A 165 -3.22 4.88 5.54
C ILE A 165 -2.77 4.37 6.91
N THR A 166 -3.59 4.61 7.95
CA THR A 166 -3.36 4.03 9.27
C THR A 166 -4.07 2.69 9.30
N VAL A 167 -3.32 1.60 9.16
CA VAL A 167 -3.84 0.23 9.26
C VAL A 167 -4.58 0.07 10.59
N LYS A 168 -5.91 0.02 10.55
CA LYS A 168 -6.75 -0.20 11.74
C LYS A 168 -6.58 -1.64 12.21
N LYS A 169 -5.69 -1.87 13.18
CA LYS A 169 -5.52 -3.16 13.87
C LYS A 169 -6.86 -3.59 14.50
N LYS A 170 -7.48 -4.67 14.00
CA LYS A 170 -8.60 -5.35 14.69
C LYS A 170 -8.08 -5.91 16.03
N LYS A 171 -8.36 -5.20 17.14
CA LYS A 171 -8.13 -5.74 18.50
C LYS A 171 -9.11 -6.90 18.74
N LYS A 172 -8.61 -8.13 18.74
CA LYS A 172 -9.33 -9.31 19.25
C LYS A 172 -9.49 -9.15 20.76
N LYS A 173 -10.71 -8.81 21.23
CA LYS A 173 -11.08 -8.85 22.65
C LYS A 173 -10.89 -10.30 23.14
N ARG A 174 -9.79 -10.57 23.85
CA ARG A 174 -9.69 -11.75 24.71
C ARG A 174 -10.41 -11.40 25.99
N GLY A 175 -11.63 -11.92 26.14
CA GLY A 175 -12.30 -11.96 27.43
C GLY A 175 -11.49 -12.84 28.36
N ILE A 176 -11.02 -12.26 29.46
CA ILE A 176 -10.55 -13.02 30.61
C ILE A 176 -11.54 -12.66 31.71
N HIS A 177 -12.48 -13.57 31.96
CA HIS A 177 -13.14 -13.67 33.24
C HIS A 177 -12.16 -14.36 34.18
N PHE A 178 -11.82 -13.71 35.29
CA PHE A 178 -11.99 -14.23 36.65
C PHE A 178 -12.08 -13.03 37.58
#